data_AF-A0A7J4DPG9-F1
#
_entry.id   AF-A0A7J4DPG9-F1
#
_cell.length_a   1.000
_cell.length_b   1.000
_cell.length_c   1.000
_cell.angle_alpha   90.00
_cell.angle_beta   90.00
_cell.angle_gamma   90.00
#
_symmetry.space_group_name_H-M   'P 1'
#
loop_
_entity.id
_entity.type
_entity.pdbx_description
1 polymer ?
#
loop_
_entity_poly.entity_id
_entity_poly.type
_entity_poly.pdbx_seq_one_letter_code
_entity_poly.pdbx_strand_id
1 'polypeptide(L)'
;MSTKQEFWDNVSKYREMGMDPLRWVAGCAVKVDLNTVVYPSLHNLKPSLKQMGISLGERVDADIFPLTENGPVITRRIYNPSNPEIDLDDLKKINPKRAISLLQVFQKNAEKQEKFQALLNTLYSSISKSDVHFTVGKGHSIITGFPEAEFALFDFISYEEGRSDGWCLSNNDTIQIIDPTADPSSEQQTNVAISNSLNDLISLGCFEELKVLPVVDAPNEEIKNNISKNMETFANKYNIELLTSESPQRGKLLIGATMFGTLRKEPPTKLNLLNTGMQILVTRPFGDLAPINVFLSCVADETFLQDLEKTGYTLKDVENAKNSVISTMNEPNLKVAEIINKYLPEFGNSFDINEHVLVTGDLSGPGIMIFKEHADNAQVDISLDNLPLRYPEFVKYATENFLMDNATAGTNGAVAVIASPNIIVNISSDLKSAGYDPHIIGTVLGKGNGTVNISKDVNDMITSDILLNQLNIGVE
;
A
#
# COMPACT_ATOMS: atom_id res chain seq x y z
N MET A 1 -18.74 -15.48 25.17
CA MET A 1 -18.56 -14.72 26.42
C MET A 1 -19.04 -13.29 26.16
N SER A 2 -18.83 -12.27 27.00
CA SER A 2 -19.14 -10.90 26.56
C SER A 2 -18.13 -10.49 25.48
N THR A 3 -18.58 -9.80 24.43
CA THR A 3 -17.74 -9.31 23.31
C THR A 3 -16.51 -8.54 23.81
N LYS A 4 -16.65 -7.87 24.96
CA LYS A 4 -15.57 -7.13 25.64
C LYS A 4 -14.48 -8.04 26.20
N GLN A 5 -14.81 -9.20 26.78
CA GLN A 5 -13.80 -10.13 27.31
C GLN A 5 -12.99 -10.75 26.16
N GLU A 6 -13.68 -11.23 25.12
CA GLU A 6 -13.02 -11.82 23.94
C GLU A 6 -12.11 -10.81 23.23
N PHE A 7 -12.54 -9.55 23.17
CA PHE A 7 -11.71 -8.45 22.67
C PHE A 7 -10.41 -8.30 23.47
N TRP A 8 -10.50 -8.14 24.79
CA TRP A 8 -9.30 -7.94 25.63
C TRP A 8 -8.38 -9.16 25.67
N ASP A 9 -8.93 -10.36 25.56
CA ASP A 9 -8.15 -11.58 25.42
C ASP A 9 -7.35 -11.57 24.11
N ASN A 10 -7.96 -11.18 22.99
CA ASN A 10 -7.28 -11.06 21.70
C ASN A 10 -6.26 -9.90 21.69
N VAL A 11 -6.58 -8.75 22.28
CA VAL A 11 -5.62 -7.64 22.44
C VAL A 11 -4.40 -8.10 23.24
N SER A 12 -4.60 -8.87 24.30
CA SER A 12 -3.50 -9.41 25.12
C SER A 12 -2.65 -10.39 24.31
N LYS A 13 -3.27 -11.28 23.52
CA LYS A 13 -2.54 -12.15 22.59
C LYS A 13 -1.67 -11.33 21.63
N TYR A 14 -2.23 -10.34 20.94
CA TYR A 14 -1.44 -9.51 20.02
C TYR A 14 -0.26 -8.81 20.72
N ARG A 15 -0.44 -8.32 21.95
CA ARG A 15 0.64 -7.72 22.76
C ARG A 15 1.77 -8.69 23.09
N GLU A 16 1.44 -9.93 23.43
CA GLU A 16 2.44 -10.98 23.61
C GLU A 16 3.22 -11.27 22.32
N MET A 17 2.58 -11.12 21.15
CA MET A 17 3.19 -11.27 19.82
C MET A 17 3.98 -10.02 19.37
N GLY A 18 4.06 -9.02 20.24
CA GLY A 18 4.78 -7.77 20.01
C GLY A 18 3.98 -6.71 19.26
N MET A 19 2.65 -6.74 19.38
CA MET A 19 1.77 -5.80 18.71
C MET A 19 0.84 -5.08 19.68
N ASP A 20 0.60 -3.78 19.52
CA ASP A 20 -0.40 -3.06 20.35
C ASP A 20 -1.59 -2.62 19.50
N PRO A 21 -2.65 -3.46 19.39
CA PRO A 21 -3.78 -3.17 18.50
C PRO A 21 -4.46 -1.83 18.75
N LEU A 22 -4.47 -1.36 20.00
CA LEU A 22 -5.09 -0.09 20.38
C LEU A 22 -4.25 1.12 19.94
N ARG A 23 -2.93 0.94 19.78
CA ARG A 23 -2.06 1.98 19.20
C ARG A 23 -1.97 1.87 17.69
N TRP A 24 -2.15 0.67 17.13
CA TRP A 24 -1.73 0.35 15.77
C TRP A 24 -2.88 0.17 14.77
N VAL A 25 -4.13 0.00 15.23
CA VAL A 25 -5.27 -0.02 14.30
C VAL A 25 -5.85 1.37 14.02
N ALA A 26 -5.57 2.35 14.91
CA ALA A 26 -5.92 3.79 14.82
C ALA A 26 -5.38 4.55 13.60
N GLY A 27 -4.77 3.86 12.63
CA GLY A 27 -4.28 4.43 11.38
C GLY A 27 -3.19 3.55 10.80
N CYS A 28 -2.64 3.92 9.66
CA CYS A 28 -1.37 3.38 9.16
C CYS A 28 -0.16 3.70 10.08
N ALA A 29 -0.38 3.79 11.41
CA ALA A 29 0.57 4.12 12.49
C ALA A 29 1.68 3.07 12.67
N VAL A 30 1.70 2.05 11.81
CA VAL A 30 2.77 1.07 11.70
C VAL A 30 3.76 1.40 10.58
N LYS A 31 3.50 2.40 9.71
CA LYS A 31 4.46 2.87 8.69
C LYS A 31 5.35 3.97 9.27
N VAL A 32 6.59 4.03 8.81
CA VAL A 32 7.45 5.19 9.08
C VAL A 32 6.87 6.40 8.34
N ASP A 33 6.78 7.55 9.01
CA ASP A 33 6.17 8.74 8.43
C ASP A 33 6.85 9.16 7.12
N LEU A 34 6.08 9.15 6.03
CA LEU A 34 6.63 9.37 4.71
C LEU A 34 7.12 10.80 4.50
N ASN A 35 6.35 11.79 4.98
CA ASN A 35 6.55 13.20 4.67
C ASN A 35 7.65 13.85 5.51
N THR A 36 7.78 13.44 6.77
CA THR A 36 8.71 14.03 7.74
C THR A 36 9.96 13.20 7.94
N VAL A 37 9.93 11.89 7.63
CA VAL A 37 11.08 10.98 7.87
C VAL A 37 11.58 10.34 6.57
N VAL A 38 10.77 9.52 5.89
CA VAL A 38 11.26 8.69 4.78
C VAL A 38 11.69 9.52 3.58
N TYR A 39 10.80 10.34 3.02
CA TYR A 39 11.09 11.11 1.82
C TYR A 39 12.21 12.12 1.99
N PRO A 40 12.27 12.91 3.09
CA PRO A 40 13.40 13.78 3.35
C PRO A 40 14.73 13.01 3.48
N SER A 41 14.73 11.84 4.15
CA SER A 41 15.93 11.00 4.28
C SER A 41 16.42 10.48 2.92
N LEU A 42 15.52 9.95 2.10
CA LEU A 42 15.85 9.44 0.76
C LEU A 42 16.33 10.57 -0.16
N HIS A 43 15.72 11.76 -0.08
CA HIS A 43 16.15 12.93 -0.86
C HIS A 43 17.61 13.29 -0.55
N ASN A 44 17.97 13.33 0.74
CA ASN A 44 19.33 13.64 1.19
C ASN A 44 20.35 12.55 0.80
N LEU A 45 19.95 11.27 0.83
CA LEU A 45 20.83 10.14 0.52
C LEU A 45 20.99 9.88 -0.98
N LYS A 46 20.04 10.31 -1.82
CA LYS A 46 20.03 9.99 -3.26
C LYS A 46 21.37 10.31 -3.97
N PRO A 47 22.03 11.46 -3.73
CA PRO A 47 23.33 11.75 -4.37
C PRO A 47 24.45 10.81 -3.92
N SER A 48 24.53 10.48 -2.62
CA SER A 48 25.59 9.59 -2.10
C SER A 48 25.37 8.15 -2.52
N LEU A 49 24.12 7.66 -2.49
CA LEU A 49 23.77 6.33 -2.97
C LEU A 49 24.17 6.13 -4.44
N LYS A 50 23.92 7.15 -5.28
CA LYS A 50 24.31 7.08 -6.69
C LYS A 50 25.84 6.95 -6.87
N GLN A 51 26.64 7.60 -6.03
CA GLN A 51 28.10 7.44 -6.03
C GLN A 51 28.53 6.05 -5.54
N MET A 52 27.73 5.42 -4.69
CA MET A 52 27.90 4.06 -4.20
C MET A 52 27.38 2.99 -5.18
N GLY A 53 26.94 3.36 -6.38
CA GLY A 53 26.39 2.43 -7.36
C GLY A 53 24.93 2.04 -7.14
N ILE A 54 24.24 2.66 -6.18
CA ILE A 54 22.86 2.35 -5.81
C ILE A 54 21.94 3.49 -6.25
N SER A 55 21.00 3.20 -7.12
CA SER A 55 20.00 4.18 -7.56
C SER A 55 18.67 3.96 -6.85
N LEU A 56 17.92 5.04 -6.60
CA LEU A 56 16.55 4.96 -6.09
C LEU A 56 15.57 5.19 -7.25
N GLY A 57 14.55 4.33 -7.35
CA GLY A 57 13.48 4.42 -8.34
C GLY A 57 12.62 5.69 -8.21
N GLU A 58 11.71 5.85 -9.17
CA GLU A 58 10.70 6.90 -9.13
C GLU A 58 9.58 6.56 -8.14
N ARG A 59 8.80 7.57 -7.75
CA ARG A 59 7.63 7.38 -6.87
C ARG A 59 6.43 6.94 -7.70
N VAL A 60 6.36 5.64 -7.94
CA VAL A 60 5.27 4.94 -8.63
C VAL A 60 4.78 3.81 -7.73
N ASP A 61 3.58 3.27 -7.96
CA ASP A 61 2.94 2.24 -7.12
C ASP A 61 3.63 0.87 -7.15
N ALA A 62 4.34 0.53 -8.23
CA ALA A 62 5.18 -0.67 -8.33
C ALA A 62 6.50 -0.36 -9.05
N ASP A 63 7.56 -1.13 -8.79
CA ASP A 63 8.73 -1.12 -9.66
C ASP A 63 8.36 -1.77 -11.00
N ILE A 64 8.79 -1.15 -12.10
CA ILE A 64 8.49 -1.59 -13.46
C ILE A 64 9.81 -1.78 -14.19
N PHE A 65 10.04 -2.99 -14.69
CA PHE A 65 11.27 -3.34 -15.41
C PHE A 65 11.00 -4.34 -16.54
N PRO A 66 11.88 -4.44 -17.55
CA PRO A 66 11.61 -5.24 -18.74
C PRO A 66 11.34 -6.72 -18.42
N LEU A 67 10.30 -7.28 -19.03
CA LEU A 67 10.10 -8.73 -19.07
C LEU A 67 11.07 -9.33 -20.08
N THR A 68 11.83 -10.34 -19.67
CA THR A 68 12.81 -11.03 -20.52
C THR A 68 12.41 -12.50 -20.66
N GLU A 69 12.89 -13.19 -21.69
CA GLU A 69 12.48 -14.57 -22.03
C GLU A 69 12.59 -15.55 -20.85
N ASN A 70 13.66 -15.43 -20.05
CA ASN A 70 13.91 -16.28 -18.89
C ASN A 70 13.25 -15.78 -17.60
N GLY A 71 12.62 -14.60 -17.63
CA GLY A 71 12.05 -13.93 -16.47
C GLY A 71 13.10 -13.46 -15.44
N PRO A 72 12.65 -12.79 -14.37
CA PRO A 72 13.54 -12.41 -13.27
C PRO A 72 13.90 -13.59 -12.38
N VAL A 73 15.15 -13.63 -11.94
CA VAL A 73 15.62 -14.47 -10.83
C VAL A 73 15.62 -13.63 -9.57
N ILE A 74 14.91 -14.12 -8.54
CA ILE A 74 14.70 -13.40 -7.28
C ILE A 74 15.50 -14.10 -6.19
N THR A 75 16.33 -13.34 -5.47
CA THR A 75 17.12 -13.84 -4.34
C THR A 75 16.92 -12.94 -3.13
N ARG A 76 16.29 -13.49 -2.09
CA ARG A 76 16.06 -12.77 -0.83
C ARG A 76 17.31 -12.75 0.03
N ARG A 77 17.61 -11.60 0.64
CA ARG A 77 18.58 -11.44 1.72
C ARG A 77 18.00 -10.60 2.85
N ILE A 78 18.29 -10.99 4.08
CA ILE A 78 17.80 -10.32 5.29
C ILE A 78 19.00 -9.93 6.13
N TYR A 79 19.07 -8.65 6.49
CA TYR A 79 20.17 -8.05 7.22
C TYR A 79 19.69 -7.42 8.52
N ASN A 80 20.61 -7.27 9.48
CA ASN A 80 20.45 -6.33 10.56
C ASN A 80 20.86 -4.93 10.05
N PRO A 81 19.96 -3.93 9.99
CA PRO A 81 20.28 -2.64 9.40
C PRO A 81 21.26 -1.81 10.24
N SER A 82 21.32 -2.06 11.54
CA SER A 82 22.25 -1.38 12.46
C SER A 82 23.66 -1.99 12.45
N ASN A 83 23.78 -3.28 12.15
CA ASN A 83 25.06 -3.96 11.96
C ASN A 83 24.98 -4.97 10.79
N PRO A 84 25.01 -4.47 9.55
CA PRO A 84 24.81 -5.31 8.36
C PRO A 84 26.02 -6.18 8.07
N GLU A 85 25.89 -7.49 8.31
CA GLU A 85 26.84 -8.51 7.89
C GLU A 85 26.54 -8.91 6.43
N ILE A 86 27.24 -8.27 5.49
CA ILE A 86 27.04 -8.50 4.05
C ILE A 86 28.07 -9.52 3.55
N ASP A 87 27.60 -10.63 3.00
CA ASP A 87 28.42 -11.52 2.18
C ASP A 87 28.65 -10.87 0.81
N LEU A 88 29.86 -10.33 0.62
CA LEU A 88 30.21 -9.56 -0.57
C LEU A 88 30.32 -10.45 -1.82
N ASP A 89 30.75 -11.70 -1.67
CA ASP A 89 30.92 -12.63 -2.79
C ASP A 89 29.58 -13.18 -3.25
N ASP A 90 28.66 -13.41 -2.31
CA ASP A 90 27.28 -13.76 -2.61
C ASP A 90 26.57 -12.66 -3.42
N LEU A 91 26.66 -11.38 -3.00
CA LEU A 91 26.06 -10.28 -3.76
C LEU A 91 26.64 -10.15 -5.17
N LYS A 92 27.95 -10.32 -5.33
CA LYS A 92 28.60 -10.34 -6.65
C LYS A 92 28.11 -11.49 -7.52
N LYS A 93 27.85 -12.65 -6.92
CA LYS A 93 27.30 -13.82 -7.63
C LYS A 93 25.85 -13.60 -8.06
N ILE A 94 25.03 -12.97 -7.20
CA ILE A 94 23.65 -12.59 -7.55
C ILE A 94 23.67 -11.57 -8.69
N ASN A 95 24.62 -10.63 -8.67
CA ASN A 95 24.76 -9.53 -9.62
C ASN A 95 23.42 -8.84 -9.91
N PRO A 96 22.76 -8.28 -8.87
CA PRO A 96 21.42 -7.75 -9.00
C PRO A 96 21.40 -6.51 -9.89
N LYS A 97 20.28 -6.33 -10.60
CA LYS A 97 19.99 -5.10 -11.34
C LYS A 97 18.95 -4.25 -10.62
N ARG A 98 18.03 -4.92 -9.93
CA ARG A 98 16.95 -4.30 -9.17
C ARG A 98 16.92 -4.88 -7.75
N ALA A 99 16.30 -4.15 -6.84
CA ALA A 99 15.94 -4.65 -5.54
C ALA A 99 14.60 -4.08 -5.09
N ILE A 100 13.82 -4.90 -4.41
CA ILE A 100 12.66 -4.48 -3.63
C ILE A 100 13.05 -4.60 -2.16
N SER A 101 12.84 -3.53 -1.39
CA SER A 101 13.27 -3.47 0.00
C SER A 101 12.10 -3.37 0.97
N LEU A 102 12.24 -4.04 2.11
CA LEU A 102 11.37 -3.90 3.27
C LEU A 102 12.24 -3.64 4.49
N LEU A 103 11.93 -2.59 5.25
CA LEU A 103 12.59 -2.30 6.51
C LEU A 103 11.58 -2.32 7.65
N GLN A 104 11.79 -3.18 8.63
CA GLN A 104 11.12 -3.08 9.93
C GLN A 104 12.08 -2.36 10.87
N VAL A 105 11.71 -1.15 11.31
CA VAL A 105 12.58 -0.22 12.03
C VAL A 105 12.09 0.00 13.45
N PHE A 106 13.00 -0.05 14.41
CA PHE A 106 12.64 0.24 15.80
C PHE A 106 12.15 1.67 15.93
N GLN A 107 11.04 1.90 16.65
CA GLN A 107 10.39 3.22 16.74
C GLN A 107 11.35 4.38 17.00
N LYS A 108 12.35 4.20 17.89
CA LYS A 108 13.31 5.27 18.22
C LYS A 108 14.20 5.67 17.06
N ASN A 109 14.38 4.80 16.07
CA ASN A 109 15.10 5.04 14.82
C ASN A 109 14.18 5.58 13.72
N ALA A 110 12.86 5.32 13.81
CA ALA A 110 11.85 5.76 12.86
C ALA A 110 11.20 7.13 13.20
N GLU A 111 11.27 7.58 14.44
CA GLU A 111 10.64 8.84 14.92
C GLU A 111 11.31 10.12 14.39
N LYS A 112 12.54 10.04 13.87
CA LYS A 112 13.32 11.22 13.43
C LYS A 112 14.06 10.96 12.13
N GLN A 113 14.00 11.93 11.22
CA GLN A 113 14.68 11.91 9.92
C GLN A 113 16.16 11.54 10.06
N GLU A 114 16.92 12.18 10.96
CA GLU A 114 18.38 11.99 11.03
C GLU A 114 18.77 10.58 11.45
N LYS A 115 17.97 9.96 12.32
CA LYS A 115 18.23 8.59 12.79
C LYS A 115 17.91 7.57 11.71
N PHE A 116 16.77 7.73 11.05
CA PHE A 116 16.39 6.87 9.94
C PHE A 116 17.41 6.99 8.80
N GLN A 117 17.82 8.21 8.46
CA GLN A 117 18.87 8.48 7.48
C GLN A 117 20.21 7.81 7.85
N ALA A 118 20.63 7.89 9.12
CA ALA A 118 21.86 7.24 9.59
C ALA A 118 21.80 5.71 9.50
N LEU A 119 20.64 5.12 9.79
CA LEU A 119 20.39 3.68 9.66
C LEU A 119 20.52 3.25 8.19
N LEU A 120 19.84 3.95 7.28
CA LEU A 120 19.92 3.68 5.83
C LEU A 120 21.34 3.85 5.31
N ASN A 121 22.04 4.91 5.73
CA ASN A 121 23.42 5.14 5.32
C ASN A 121 24.35 4.00 5.74
N THR A 122 24.19 3.49 6.96
CA THR A 122 24.96 2.33 7.48
C THR A 122 24.71 1.08 6.65
N LEU A 123 23.44 0.78 6.38
CA LEU A 123 23.01 -0.36 5.57
C LEU A 123 23.56 -0.29 4.13
N TYR A 124 23.27 0.79 3.41
CA TYR A 124 23.67 0.93 2.02
C TYR A 124 25.18 1.09 1.83
N SER A 125 25.88 1.76 2.75
CA SER A 125 27.35 1.82 2.70
C SER A 125 27.96 0.43 2.82
N SER A 126 27.40 -0.44 3.65
CA SER A 126 27.89 -1.81 3.78
C SER A 126 27.57 -2.68 2.57
N ILE A 127 26.39 -2.52 1.97
CA ILE A 127 26.04 -3.19 0.70
C ILE A 127 26.98 -2.74 -0.42
N SER A 128 27.28 -1.44 -0.51
CA SER A 128 28.13 -0.87 -1.57
C SER A 128 29.56 -1.42 -1.61
N LYS A 129 30.06 -1.99 -0.50
CA LYS A 129 31.38 -2.66 -0.46
C LYS A 129 31.47 -3.87 -1.38
N SER A 130 30.33 -4.41 -1.83
CA SER A 130 30.30 -5.52 -2.79
C SER A 130 30.60 -5.06 -4.23
N ASP A 131 30.62 -3.74 -4.49
CA ASP A 131 30.85 -3.14 -5.82
C ASP A 131 29.82 -3.59 -6.87
N VAL A 132 28.61 -3.95 -6.42
CA VAL A 132 27.48 -4.27 -7.31
C VAL A 132 26.60 -3.04 -7.50
N HIS A 133 26.13 -2.83 -8.73
CA HIS A 133 25.30 -1.69 -9.08
C HIS A 133 23.87 -2.12 -9.35
N PHE A 134 22.91 -1.52 -8.64
CA PHE A 134 21.49 -1.86 -8.79
C PHE A 134 20.59 -0.66 -8.46
N THR A 135 19.33 -0.78 -8.85
CA THR A 135 18.29 0.18 -8.49
C THR A 135 17.36 -0.41 -7.44
N VAL A 136 17.17 0.28 -6.32
CA VAL A 136 16.08 -0.01 -5.39
C VAL A 136 14.82 0.59 -6.02
N GLY A 137 14.01 -0.27 -6.64
CA GLY A 137 12.81 0.14 -7.36
C GLY A 137 11.68 0.54 -6.42
N LYS A 138 11.53 -0.24 -5.34
CA LYS A 138 10.52 -0.01 -4.30
C LYS A 138 11.07 -0.25 -2.90
N GLY A 139 10.55 0.51 -1.95
CA GLY A 139 10.87 0.40 -0.54
C GLY A 139 9.63 0.55 0.32
N HIS A 140 9.44 -0.39 1.24
CA HIS A 140 8.43 -0.34 2.28
C HIS A 140 9.11 -0.23 3.65
N SER A 141 8.56 0.57 4.56
CA SER A 141 9.12 0.72 5.90
C SER A 141 8.05 0.74 6.97
N ILE A 142 8.15 -0.19 7.91
CA ILE A 142 7.28 -0.34 9.06
C ILE A 142 8.01 -0.12 10.39
N ILE A 143 7.25 0.13 11.44
CA ILE A 143 7.71 0.38 12.80
C ILE A 143 7.55 -0.88 13.64
N THR A 144 8.50 -1.08 14.55
CA THR A 144 8.38 -2.04 15.66
C THR A 144 8.70 -1.39 17.00
N GLY A 145 8.01 -1.82 18.06
CA GLY A 145 8.34 -1.47 19.44
C GLY A 145 9.53 -2.23 20.02
N PHE A 146 10.09 -3.20 19.27
CA PHE A 146 11.10 -4.14 19.75
C PHE A 146 12.41 -3.99 18.95
N PRO A 147 13.53 -3.58 19.59
CA PRO A 147 14.82 -3.45 18.91
C PRO A 147 15.31 -4.75 18.25
N GLU A 148 15.06 -5.90 18.88
CA GLU A 148 15.46 -7.21 18.37
C GLU A 148 14.68 -7.64 17.12
N ALA A 149 13.57 -6.97 16.82
CA ALA A 149 12.77 -7.22 15.63
C ALA A 149 13.09 -6.29 14.45
N GLU A 150 14.12 -5.46 14.58
CA GLU A 150 14.59 -4.61 13.51
C GLU A 150 15.33 -5.43 12.42
N PHE A 151 14.92 -5.28 11.16
CA PHE A 151 15.56 -5.95 10.02
C PHE A 151 15.42 -5.14 8.73
N ALA A 152 16.30 -5.42 7.76
CA ALA A 152 16.17 -4.99 6.37
C ALA A 152 16.17 -6.20 5.46
N LEU A 153 15.13 -6.35 4.65
CA LEU A 153 14.96 -7.42 3.67
C LEU A 153 15.13 -6.81 2.27
N PHE A 154 15.90 -7.48 1.44
CA PHE A 154 16.07 -7.17 0.02
C PHE A 154 15.71 -8.39 -0.80
N ASP A 155 14.72 -8.25 -1.66
CA ASP A 155 14.52 -9.17 -2.77
C ASP A 155 15.31 -8.63 -3.95
N PHE A 156 16.53 -9.16 -4.09
CA PHE A 156 17.43 -8.84 -5.19
C PHE A 156 16.97 -9.53 -6.46
N ILE A 157 16.93 -8.77 -7.55
CA ILE A 157 16.40 -9.24 -8.83
C ILE A 157 17.48 -9.12 -9.88
N SER A 158 17.81 -10.24 -10.51
CA SER A 158 18.65 -10.32 -11.69
C SER A 158 17.83 -10.81 -12.89
N TYR A 159 18.17 -10.31 -14.07
CA TYR A 159 17.55 -10.72 -15.33
C TYR A 159 18.53 -10.44 -16.47
N GLU A 160 18.42 -11.21 -17.54
CA GLU A 160 19.27 -11.03 -18.73
C GLU A 160 18.89 -9.77 -19.49
N GLU A 161 19.84 -9.11 -20.15
CA GLU A 161 19.51 -8.03 -21.09
C GLU A 161 19.17 -8.63 -22.44
N GLY A 162 18.13 -8.11 -23.08
CA GLY A 162 17.73 -8.65 -24.37
C GLY A 162 16.40 -8.07 -24.85
N ARG A 163 15.81 -8.78 -25.80
CA ARG A 163 14.49 -8.45 -26.30
C ARG A 163 13.47 -8.61 -25.19
N SER A 164 12.60 -7.63 -25.08
CA SER A 164 11.47 -7.63 -24.17
C SER A 164 10.17 -7.61 -24.97
N ASP A 165 9.13 -8.23 -24.42
CA ASP A 165 7.78 -8.29 -24.96
C ASP A 165 6.72 -7.89 -23.92
N GLY A 166 7.15 -7.19 -22.86
CA GLY A 166 6.29 -6.73 -21.77
C GLY A 166 7.09 -6.17 -20.60
N TRP A 167 6.42 -6.01 -19.47
CA TRP A 167 6.99 -5.53 -18.22
C TRP A 167 6.78 -6.56 -17.11
N CYS A 168 7.77 -6.67 -16.24
CA CYS A 168 7.58 -7.25 -14.92
C CYS A 168 7.31 -6.11 -13.94
N LEU A 169 6.28 -6.29 -13.11
CA LEU A 169 5.94 -5.37 -12.04
C LEU A 169 6.27 -6.04 -10.71
N SER A 170 6.77 -5.26 -9.76
CA SER A 170 7.00 -5.76 -8.41
C SER A 170 6.75 -4.72 -7.34
N ASN A 171 6.17 -5.18 -6.23
CA ASN A 171 5.91 -4.38 -5.05
C ASN A 171 6.14 -5.21 -3.79
N ASN A 172 6.39 -4.55 -2.67
CA ASN A 172 6.33 -5.17 -1.36
C ASN A 172 5.44 -4.32 -0.46
N ASP A 173 4.48 -4.97 0.20
CA ASP A 173 3.73 -4.35 1.28
C ASP A 173 3.56 -5.37 2.41
N THR A 174 3.34 -4.85 3.61
CA THR A 174 3.13 -5.66 4.80
C THR A 174 2.05 -5.04 5.65
N ILE A 175 1.28 -5.93 6.27
CA ILE A 175 0.25 -5.55 7.22
C ILE A 175 0.51 -6.29 8.51
N GLN A 176 0.45 -5.54 9.60
CA GLN A 176 0.65 -6.08 10.93
C GLN A 176 -0.67 -6.65 11.49
N ILE A 177 -1.76 -5.88 11.47
CA ILE A 177 -3.09 -6.30 11.94
C ILE A 177 -4.18 -5.52 11.18
N ILE A 178 -5.23 -6.20 10.70
CA ILE A 178 -6.45 -5.58 10.16
C ILE A 178 -7.58 -5.59 11.18
N ASP A 179 -7.91 -6.77 11.70
CA ASP A 179 -8.98 -6.95 12.69
C ASP A 179 -8.42 -7.52 14.00
N PRO A 180 -8.20 -6.68 15.02
CA PRO A 180 -7.77 -7.11 16.36
C PRO A 180 -8.73 -8.08 17.05
N THR A 181 -9.97 -8.19 16.56
CA THR A 181 -10.96 -9.11 17.13
C THR A 181 -10.86 -10.50 16.52
N ALA A 182 -10.15 -10.65 15.40
CA ALA A 182 -9.88 -11.93 14.75
C ALA A 182 -8.59 -12.57 15.28
N ASP A 183 -8.50 -13.90 15.14
CA ASP A 183 -7.27 -14.63 15.42
C ASP A 183 -6.11 -14.13 14.52
N PRO A 184 -4.90 -13.93 15.07
CA PRO A 184 -3.74 -13.46 14.30
C PRO A 184 -3.37 -14.36 13.11
N SER A 185 -3.70 -15.66 13.19
CA SER A 185 -3.44 -16.65 12.14
C SER A 185 -4.67 -16.96 11.29
N SER A 186 -5.72 -16.14 11.37
CA SER A 186 -6.94 -16.32 10.58
C SER A 186 -6.70 -16.12 9.08
N GLU A 187 -7.51 -16.81 8.28
CA GLU A 187 -7.48 -16.70 6.81
C GLU A 187 -7.69 -15.26 6.36
N GLN A 188 -8.63 -14.55 7.01
CA GLN A 188 -8.93 -13.15 6.74
C GLN A 188 -7.70 -12.24 6.84
N GLN A 189 -6.89 -12.34 7.90
CA GLN A 189 -5.69 -11.52 8.05
C GLN A 189 -4.69 -11.77 6.91
N THR A 190 -4.53 -13.04 6.52
CA THR A 190 -3.61 -13.44 5.46
C THR A 190 -4.08 -12.94 4.09
N ASN A 191 -5.35 -13.15 3.78
CA ASN A 191 -5.95 -12.76 2.51
C ASN A 191 -5.93 -11.24 2.31
N VAL A 192 -6.26 -10.45 3.34
CA VAL A 192 -6.19 -8.98 3.26
C VAL A 192 -4.74 -8.52 3.05
N ALA A 193 -3.77 -9.10 3.75
CA ALA A 193 -2.36 -8.76 3.60
C ALA A 193 -1.83 -9.03 2.19
N ILE A 194 -2.15 -10.19 1.60
CA ILE A 194 -1.75 -10.51 0.23
C ILE A 194 -2.49 -9.62 -0.77
N SER A 195 -3.80 -9.44 -0.60
CA SER A 195 -4.60 -8.62 -1.52
C SER A 195 -4.12 -7.18 -1.56
N ASN A 196 -3.78 -6.61 -0.40
CA ASN A 196 -3.19 -5.28 -0.31
C ASN A 196 -1.82 -5.21 -1.01
N SER A 197 -0.94 -6.19 -0.78
CA SER A 197 0.37 -6.24 -1.45
C SER A 197 0.24 -6.33 -2.98
N LEU A 198 -0.82 -6.98 -3.47
CA LEU A 198 -1.13 -7.14 -4.88
C LEU A 198 -1.81 -5.91 -5.49
N ASN A 199 -2.47 -5.07 -4.69
CA ASN A 199 -3.31 -3.98 -5.19
C ASN A 199 -2.50 -2.92 -5.96
N ASP A 200 -1.24 -2.70 -5.57
CA ASP A 200 -0.29 -1.84 -6.29
C ASP A 200 0.06 -2.33 -7.70
N LEU A 201 0.03 -3.65 -7.95
CA LEU A 201 0.18 -4.22 -9.29
C LEU A 201 -1.14 -4.14 -10.06
N ILE A 202 -2.25 -4.41 -9.37
CA ILE A 202 -3.60 -4.36 -9.93
C ILE A 202 -3.94 -2.96 -10.43
N SER A 203 -3.55 -1.91 -9.69
CA SER A 203 -3.80 -0.52 -10.09
C SER A 203 -3.20 -0.24 -11.47
N LEU A 204 -2.09 -0.89 -11.82
CA LEU A 204 -1.40 -0.77 -13.10
C LEU A 204 -1.95 -1.70 -14.21
N GLY A 205 -3.04 -2.43 -13.95
CA GLY A 205 -3.66 -3.35 -14.91
C GLY A 205 -2.97 -4.71 -15.00
N CYS A 206 -2.16 -5.09 -14.00
CA CYS A 206 -1.47 -6.38 -13.95
C CYS A 206 -2.30 -7.44 -13.22
N PHE A 207 -2.64 -8.52 -13.93
CA PHE A 207 -3.39 -9.66 -13.39
C PHE A 207 -2.86 -11.02 -13.88
N GLU A 208 -1.83 -11.03 -14.72
CA GLU A 208 -1.27 -12.23 -15.35
C GLU A 208 0.04 -12.67 -14.69
N GLU A 209 0.29 -13.97 -14.71
CA GLU A 209 1.54 -14.60 -14.23
C GLU A 209 1.96 -14.12 -12.82
N LEU A 210 0.97 -13.92 -11.95
CA LEU A 210 1.19 -13.38 -10.61
C LEU A 210 1.99 -14.36 -9.76
N LYS A 211 2.96 -13.83 -9.01
CA LYS A 211 3.78 -14.58 -8.05
C LYS A 211 3.80 -13.87 -6.72
N VAL A 212 3.85 -14.67 -5.66
CA VAL A 212 3.93 -14.19 -4.27
C VAL A 212 5.18 -14.75 -3.61
N LEU A 213 6.01 -13.86 -3.08
CA LEU A 213 7.12 -14.16 -2.17
C LEU A 213 6.69 -13.79 -0.74
N PRO A 214 6.20 -14.75 0.08
CA PRO A 214 5.74 -14.49 1.43
C PRO A 214 6.75 -13.71 2.27
N VAL A 215 6.30 -12.69 2.99
CA VAL A 215 7.07 -12.07 4.08
C VAL A 215 6.32 -12.38 5.36
N VAL A 216 6.67 -13.52 5.98
CA VAL A 216 6.00 -14.02 7.17
C VAL A 216 6.99 -14.18 8.31
N ASP A 217 6.61 -13.64 9.45
CA ASP A 217 7.26 -13.90 10.73
C ASP A 217 6.19 -14.12 11.80
N ALA A 218 6.52 -14.91 12.82
CA ALA A 218 5.58 -15.29 13.86
C ALA A 218 6.32 -15.68 15.15
N PRO A 219 5.68 -15.51 16.32
CA PRO A 219 6.28 -15.84 17.60
C PRO A 219 6.38 -17.36 17.86
N ASN A 220 5.65 -18.18 17.11
CA ASN A 220 5.70 -19.64 17.19
C ASN A 220 5.38 -20.29 15.84
N GLU A 221 5.76 -21.57 15.72
CA GLU A 221 5.60 -22.34 14.50
C GLU A 221 4.13 -22.67 14.16
N GLU A 222 3.24 -22.76 15.15
CA GLU A 222 1.82 -23.02 14.90
C GLU A 222 1.17 -21.89 14.09
N ILE A 223 1.35 -20.65 14.55
CA ILE A 223 0.87 -19.44 13.87
C ILE A 223 1.49 -19.32 12.49
N LYS A 224 2.81 -19.54 12.39
CA LYS A 224 3.54 -19.50 11.12
C LYS A 224 2.99 -20.51 10.10
N ASN A 225 2.73 -21.74 10.54
CA ASN A 225 2.18 -22.80 9.69
C ASN A 225 0.75 -22.48 9.25
N ASN A 226 -0.07 -21.95 10.15
CA ASN A 226 -1.43 -21.52 9.82
C ASN A 226 -1.43 -20.39 8.77
N ILE A 227 -0.61 -19.36 8.96
CA ILE A 227 -0.46 -18.27 7.97
C ILE A 227 0.02 -18.84 6.64
N SER A 228 1.05 -19.70 6.64
CA SER A 228 1.59 -20.31 5.42
C SER A 228 0.52 -21.12 4.66
N LYS A 229 -0.30 -21.90 5.38
CA LYS A 229 -1.42 -22.66 4.79
C LYS A 229 -2.48 -21.74 4.20
N ASN A 230 -2.79 -20.63 4.87
CA ASN A 230 -3.73 -19.64 4.35
C ASN A 230 -3.17 -18.98 3.08
N MET A 231 -1.87 -18.68 3.02
CA MET A 231 -1.22 -18.15 1.82
C MET A 231 -1.31 -19.13 0.65
N GLU A 232 -1.05 -20.43 0.89
CA GLU A 232 -1.22 -21.48 -0.12
C GLU A 232 -2.66 -21.58 -0.61
N THR A 233 -3.64 -21.50 0.31
CA THR A 233 -5.06 -21.52 -0.03
C THR A 233 -5.46 -20.33 -0.90
N PHE A 234 -5.01 -19.13 -0.53
CA PHE A 234 -5.23 -17.90 -1.29
C PHE A 234 -4.59 -17.98 -2.68
N ALA A 235 -3.32 -18.39 -2.74
CA ALA A 235 -2.57 -18.51 -3.99
C ALA A 235 -3.25 -19.50 -4.95
N ASN A 236 -3.68 -20.66 -4.45
CA ASN A 236 -4.42 -21.64 -5.24
C ASN A 236 -5.78 -21.11 -5.71
N LYS A 237 -6.53 -20.39 -4.85
CA LYS A 237 -7.84 -19.83 -5.19
C LYS A 237 -7.77 -18.86 -6.38
N TYR A 238 -6.71 -18.05 -6.44
CA TYR A 238 -6.55 -17.00 -7.45
C TYR A 238 -5.49 -17.32 -8.52
N ASN A 239 -5.01 -18.57 -8.58
CA ASN A 239 -4.00 -19.01 -9.54
C ASN A 239 -2.72 -18.15 -9.53
N ILE A 240 -2.20 -17.89 -8.33
CA ILE A 240 -0.97 -17.15 -8.07
C ILE A 240 0.13 -18.16 -7.73
N GLU A 241 1.31 -18.00 -8.31
CA GLU A 241 2.47 -18.85 -8.00
C GLU A 241 3.05 -18.49 -6.62
N LEU A 242 2.96 -19.43 -5.67
CA LEU A 242 3.58 -19.28 -4.35
C LEU A 242 5.05 -19.72 -4.40
N LEU A 243 5.96 -18.76 -4.25
CA LEU A 243 7.39 -19.02 -4.23
C LEU A 243 7.90 -19.28 -2.80
N THR A 244 8.89 -20.16 -2.69
CA THR A 244 9.58 -20.38 -1.40
C THR A 244 10.43 -19.17 -1.06
N SER A 245 10.39 -18.73 0.19
CA SER A 245 11.14 -17.56 0.64
C SER A 245 11.63 -17.70 2.07
N GLU A 246 12.69 -16.97 2.38
CA GLU A 246 13.23 -16.87 3.74
C GLU A 246 12.35 -15.96 4.61
N SER A 247 12.14 -16.39 5.85
CA SER A 247 11.46 -15.62 6.90
C SER A 247 12.47 -14.72 7.63
N PRO A 248 12.06 -13.53 8.12
CA PRO A 248 12.91 -12.68 8.95
C PRO A 248 13.40 -13.31 10.26
N GLN A 249 12.68 -14.30 10.80
CA GLN A 249 13.02 -15.02 12.05
C GLN A 249 13.30 -14.10 13.24
N ARG A 250 12.49 -13.04 13.39
CA ARG A 250 12.53 -12.13 14.54
C ARG A 250 11.54 -12.49 15.63
N GLY A 251 10.67 -13.47 15.38
CA GLY A 251 9.74 -13.98 16.39
C GLY A 251 8.62 -13.01 16.72
N LYS A 252 8.31 -12.09 15.80
CA LYS A 252 7.19 -11.14 15.91
C LYS A 252 6.24 -11.36 14.75
N LEU A 253 4.96 -11.09 14.96
CA LEU A 253 3.96 -11.25 13.90
C LEU A 253 4.27 -10.30 12.74
N LEU A 254 4.36 -10.83 11.53
CA LEU A 254 4.45 -10.06 10.31
C LEU A 254 3.78 -10.85 9.19
N ILE A 255 2.87 -10.20 8.47
CA ILE A 255 2.18 -10.81 7.34
C ILE A 255 2.25 -9.84 6.16
N GLY A 256 2.86 -10.29 5.07
CA GLY A 256 2.90 -9.53 3.84
C GLY A 256 3.54 -10.32 2.74
N ALA A 257 3.85 -9.66 1.64
CA ALA A 257 4.51 -10.30 0.53
C ALA A 257 5.24 -9.31 -0.36
N THR A 258 6.25 -9.83 -1.04
CA THR A 258 6.72 -9.24 -2.29
C THR A 258 5.95 -9.88 -3.43
N MET A 259 5.25 -9.06 -4.20
CA MET A 259 4.45 -9.48 -5.35
C MET A 259 5.23 -9.27 -6.63
N PHE A 260 5.01 -10.16 -7.59
CA PHE A 260 5.46 -10.03 -8.96
C PHE A 260 4.29 -10.31 -9.91
N GLY A 261 4.32 -9.71 -11.08
CA GLY A 261 3.38 -10.00 -12.15
C GLY A 261 3.89 -9.54 -13.50
N THR A 262 3.24 -10.02 -14.54
CA THR A 262 3.56 -9.70 -15.92
C THR A 262 2.51 -8.77 -16.51
N LEU A 263 2.97 -7.74 -17.23
CA LEU A 263 2.13 -6.82 -18.00
C LEU A 263 2.63 -6.73 -19.44
N ARG A 264 1.87 -7.30 -20.39
CA ARG A 264 2.20 -7.26 -21.84
C ARG A 264 1.66 -6.02 -22.56
N LYS A 265 1.51 -4.93 -21.80
CA LYS A 265 0.95 -3.64 -22.22
C LYS A 265 1.76 -2.50 -21.64
N GLU A 266 1.65 -1.28 -22.18
CA GLU A 266 2.27 -0.14 -21.51
C GLU A 266 1.51 0.21 -20.23
N PRO A 267 2.21 0.42 -19.10
CA PRO A 267 1.56 0.77 -17.85
C PRO A 267 0.94 2.18 -17.90
N PRO A 268 -0.15 2.43 -17.16
CA PRO A 268 -0.82 3.74 -17.08
C PRO A 268 -0.03 4.71 -16.18
N THR A 269 1.14 5.14 -16.63
CA THR A 269 2.05 6.03 -15.88
C THR A 269 2.27 7.37 -16.59
N LYS A 270 1.37 7.78 -17.48
CA LYS A 270 1.52 8.96 -18.36
C LYS A 270 1.11 10.27 -17.67
N LEU A 271 1.63 10.52 -16.47
CA LEU A 271 1.39 11.73 -15.66
C LEU A 271 1.64 13.03 -16.45
N ASN A 272 2.69 13.04 -17.28
CA ASN A 272 3.05 14.20 -18.10
C ASN A 272 1.97 14.57 -19.14
N LEU A 273 1.11 13.62 -19.55
CA LEU A 273 0.05 13.83 -20.53
C LEU A 273 -1.28 14.30 -19.92
N LEU A 274 -1.39 14.34 -18.58
CA LEU A 274 -2.58 14.88 -17.92
C LEU A 274 -2.82 16.34 -18.33
N ASN A 275 -4.06 16.65 -18.69
CA ASN A 275 -4.47 17.96 -19.21
C ASN A 275 -5.91 18.30 -18.81
N THR A 276 -6.34 19.54 -19.06
CA THR A 276 -7.67 20.05 -18.73
C THR A 276 -8.79 19.16 -19.24
N GLY A 277 -9.76 18.87 -18.37
CA GLY A 277 -10.99 18.14 -18.72
C GLY A 277 -10.88 16.62 -18.62
N MET A 278 -9.69 16.07 -18.31
CA MET A 278 -9.57 14.66 -17.94
C MET A 278 -10.34 14.41 -16.64
N GLN A 279 -11.01 13.27 -16.54
CA GLN A 279 -11.87 12.92 -15.41
C GLN A 279 -11.17 11.92 -14.49
N ILE A 280 -11.50 12.00 -13.21
CA ILE A 280 -11.00 11.11 -12.17
C ILE A 280 -12.17 10.21 -11.74
N LEU A 281 -11.99 8.91 -11.88
CA LEU A 281 -12.94 7.88 -11.46
C LEU A 281 -12.31 7.02 -10.37
N VAL A 282 -13.10 6.66 -9.36
CA VAL A 282 -12.75 5.59 -8.41
C VAL A 282 -13.62 4.38 -8.65
N THR A 283 -13.08 3.18 -8.46
CA THR A 283 -13.79 1.93 -8.77
C THR A 283 -14.90 1.57 -7.79
N ARG A 284 -14.84 2.08 -6.55
CA ARG A 284 -15.83 1.87 -5.49
C ARG A 284 -15.73 2.97 -4.43
N PRO A 285 -16.76 3.15 -3.58
CA PRO A 285 -16.64 3.96 -2.37
C PRO A 285 -15.49 3.50 -1.46
N PHE A 286 -14.86 4.44 -0.76
CA PHE A 286 -13.66 4.22 0.07
C PHE A 286 -13.88 4.67 1.54
N GLY A 287 -12.81 4.72 2.34
CA GLY A 287 -12.86 4.93 3.80
C GLY A 287 -13.04 3.63 4.59
N ASP A 288 -12.50 2.53 4.08
CA ASP A 288 -12.71 1.18 4.61
C ASP A 288 -12.17 1.00 6.05
N LEU A 289 -11.20 1.81 6.47
CA LEU A 289 -10.61 1.71 7.82
C LEU A 289 -11.42 2.44 8.91
N ALA A 290 -12.33 3.35 8.55
CA ALA A 290 -13.10 4.10 9.54
C ALA A 290 -14.02 3.21 10.38
N PRO A 291 -14.87 2.32 9.81
CA PRO A 291 -15.72 1.44 10.62
C PRO A 291 -14.93 0.51 11.56
N ILE A 292 -13.74 0.07 11.15
CA ILE A 292 -12.85 -0.74 12.00
C ILE A 292 -12.42 0.07 13.22
N ASN A 293 -11.96 1.30 13.00
CA ASN A 293 -11.49 2.17 14.07
C ASN A 293 -12.58 2.60 15.04
N VAL A 294 -13.75 2.97 14.52
CA VAL A 294 -14.91 3.28 15.35
C VAL A 294 -15.30 2.07 16.21
N PHE A 295 -15.36 0.87 15.62
CA PHE A 295 -15.73 -0.33 16.37
C PHE A 295 -14.74 -0.61 17.51
N LEU A 296 -13.44 -0.58 17.23
CA LEU A 296 -12.41 -0.86 18.22
C LEU A 296 -12.41 0.16 19.35
N SER A 297 -12.56 1.45 19.04
CA SER A 297 -12.66 2.51 20.04
C SER A 297 -13.88 2.33 20.93
N CYS A 298 -15.05 1.99 20.37
CA CYS A 298 -16.26 1.74 21.14
C CYS A 298 -16.16 0.50 22.04
N VAL A 299 -15.48 -0.55 21.61
CA VAL A 299 -15.26 -1.75 22.44
C VAL A 299 -14.23 -1.50 23.54
N ALA A 300 -13.21 -0.67 23.25
CA ALA A 300 -12.14 -0.35 24.18
C ALA A 300 -12.59 0.66 25.27
N ASP A 301 -13.38 1.67 24.91
CA ASP A 301 -13.84 2.73 25.80
C ASP A 301 -15.35 2.98 25.66
N GLU A 302 -16.05 2.88 26.80
CA GLU A 302 -17.51 3.06 26.89
C GLU A 302 -17.94 4.49 26.53
N THR A 303 -17.05 5.47 26.65
CA THR A 303 -17.33 6.87 26.32
C THR A 303 -17.62 7.01 24.83
N PHE A 304 -16.80 6.40 23.98
CA PHE A 304 -17.04 6.39 22.53
C PHE A 304 -18.35 5.66 22.20
N LEU A 305 -18.65 4.54 22.87
CA LEU A 305 -19.92 3.86 22.66
C LEU A 305 -21.13 4.74 23.00
N GLN A 306 -21.11 5.44 24.15
CA GLN A 306 -22.18 6.35 24.53
C GLN A 306 -22.31 7.53 23.55
N ASP A 307 -21.20 8.05 23.04
CA ASP A 307 -21.22 9.14 22.06
C ASP A 307 -21.74 8.68 20.70
N LEU A 308 -21.39 7.47 20.27
CA LEU A 308 -21.95 6.84 19.08
C LEU A 308 -23.47 6.64 19.23
N GLU A 309 -23.94 6.13 20.37
CA GLU A 309 -25.37 5.91 20.62
C GLU A 309 -26.18 7.22 20.57
N LYS A 310 -25.59 8.36 20.98
CA LYS A 310 -26.22 9.69 20.83
C LYS A 310 -26.42 10.10 19.36
N THR A 311 -25.61 9.58 18.44
CA THR A 311 -25.78 9.79 16.99
C THR A 311 -26.86 8.90 16.37
N GLY A 312 -27.43 7.97 17.15
CA GLY A 312 -28.50 7.07 16.73
C GLY A 312 -28.02 5.71 16.20
N TYR A 313 -26.71 5.45 16.23
CA TYR A 313 -26.12 4.17 15.82
C TYR A 313 -25.77 3.31 17.03
N THR A 314 -25.90 2.00 16.89
CA THR A 314 -25.52 1.03 17.91
C THR A 314 -24.15 0.41 17.61
N LEU A 315 -23.54 -0.22 18.61
CA LEU A 315 -22.32 -1.02 18.39
C LEU A 315 -22.52 -2.08 17.29
N LYS A 316 -23.74 -2.63 17.17
CA LYS A 316 -24.07 -3.65 16.17
C LYS A 316 -24.04 -3.10 14.75
N ASP A 317 -24.45 -1.84 14.56
CA ASP A 317 -24.42 -1.18 13.26
C ASP A 317 -22.97 -1.01 12.77
N VAL A 318 -22.08 -0.55 13.67
CA VAL A 318 -20.66 -0.42 13.35
C VAL A 318 -20.01 -1.79 13.12
N GLU A 319 -20.36 -2.82 13.91
CA GLU A 319 -19.88 -4.18 13.69
C GLU A 319 -20.26 -4.72 12.30
N ASN A 320 -21.50 -4.46 11.86
CA ASN A 320 -21.97 -4.87 10.54
C ASN A 320 -21.18 -4.14 9.43
N ALA A 321 -20.90 -2.85 9.60
CA ALA A 321 -20.08 -2.08 8.68
C ALA A 321 -18.63 -2.58 8.64
N LYS A 322 -18.02 -2.82 9.82
CA LYS A 322 -16.70 -3.45 9.97
C LYS A 322 -16.61 -4.77 9.21
N ASN A 323 -17.57 -5.67 9.41
CA ASN A 323 -17.56 -6.97 8.74
C ASN A 323 -17.73 -6.84 7.22
N SER A 324 -18.54 -5.87 6.77
CA SER A 324 -18.73 -5.60 5.34
C SER A 324 -17.45 -5.08 4.67
N VAL A 325 -16.74 -4.13 5.29
CA VAL A 325 -15.47 -3.62 4.75
C VAL A 325 -14.40 -4.71 4.70
N ILE A 326 -14.28 -5.49 5.78
CA ILE A 326 -13.35 -6.62 5.86
C ILE A 326 -13.62 -7.63 4.74
N SER A 327 -14.89 -7.98 4.49
CA SER A 327 -15.25 -8.91 3.42
C SER A 327 -14.78 -8.41 2.05
N THR A 328 -14.80 -7.10 1.80
CA THR A 328 -14.30 -6.52 0.55
C THR A 328 -12.78 -6.55 0.49
N MET A 329 -12.10 -6.18 1.58
CA MET A 329 -10.63 -6.17 1.64
C MET A 329 -10.02 -7.58 1.52
N ASN A 330 -10.80 -8.62 1.82
CA ASN A 330 -10.40 -10.02 1.75
C ASN A 330 -10.25 -10.57 0.32
N GLU A 331 -10.76 -9.84 -0.69
CA GLU A 331 -10.70 -10.27 -2.09
C GLU A 331 -9.79 -9.35 -2.91
N PRO A 332 -8.91 -9.90 -3.76
CA PRO A 332 -8.06 -9.08 -4.62
C PRO A 332 -8.89 -8.48 -5.75
N ASN A 333 -8.58 -7.23 -6.10
CA ASN A 333 -9.22 -6.45 -7.16
C ASN A 333 -8.87 -6.94 -8.60
N LEU A 334 -8.65 -8.24 -8.84
CA LEU A 334 -8.18 -8.77 -10.13
C LEU A 334 -9.05 -8.36 -11.32
N LYS A 335 -10.38 -8.32 -11.12
CA LYS A 335 -11.30 -7.90 -12.17
C LYS A 335 -11.15 -6.43 -12.56
N VAL A 336 -10.75 -5.57 -11.62
CA VAL A 336 -10.39 -4.18 -11.90
C VAL A 336 -9.15 -4.13 -12.79
N ALA A 337 -8.12 -4.92 -12.49
CA ALA A 337 -6.91 -4.99 -13.32
C ALA A 337 -7.22 -5.44 -14.75
N GLU A 338 -8.05 -6.48 -14.94
CA GLU A 338 -8.50 -6.93 -16.27
C GLU A 338 -9.18 -5.79 -17.05
N ILE A 339 -10.06 -5.03 -16.39
CA ILE A 339 -10.77 -3.91 -17.02
C ILE A 339 -9.79 -2.80 -17.38
N ILE A 340 -8.89 -2.40 -16.47
CA ILE A 340 -7.86 -1.38 -16.76
C ILE A 340 -7.00 -1.83 -17.95
N ASN A 341 -6.53 -3.08 -17.94
CA ASN A 341 -5.68 -3.65 -18.99
C ASN A 341 -6.31 -3.57 -20.39
N LYS A 342 -7.63 -3.76 -20.50
CA LYS A 342 -8.37 -3.60 -21.76
C LYS A 342 -8.15 -2.23 -22.42
N TYR A 343 -7.93 -1.19 -21.62
CA TYR A 343 -7.73 0.20 -22.05
C TYR A 343 -6.26 0.64 -21.95
N LEU A 344 -5.31 -0.30 -21.94
CA LEU A 344 -3.89 0.00 -22.10
C LEU A 344 -3.45 -0.33 -23.53
N PRO A 345 -2.47 0.40 -24.09
CA PRO A 345 -1.89 0.04 -25.39
C PRO A 345 -1.06 -1.24 -25.25
N GLU A 346 -1.01 -2.03 -26.31
CA GLU A 346 -0.08 -3.16 -26.39
C GLU A 346 1.37 -2.70 -26.20
N PHE A 347 2.21 -3.58 -25.66
CA PHE A 347 3.63 -3.27 -25.43
C PHE A 347 4.33 -2.76 -26.70
N GLY A 348 5.01 -1.62 -26.59
CA GLY A 348 5.70 -0.98 -27.70
C GLY A 348 4.82 -0.24 -28.72
N ASN A 349 3.49 -0.28 -28.59
CA ASN A 349 2.59 0.49 -29.44
C ASN A 349 2.50 1.96 -29.00
N SER A 350 2.03 2.81 -29.92
CA SER A 350 1.81 4.23 -29.64
C SER A 350 0.67 4.45 -28.64
N PHE A 351 0.83 5.44 -27.77
CA PHE A 351 -0.20 5.85 -26.83
C PHE A 351 -1.18 6.85 -27.49
N ASP A 352 -2.47 6.53 -27.48
CA ASP A 352 -3.58 7.46 -27.78
C ASP A 352 -4.35 7.85 -26.51
N ILE A 353 -4.50 9.16 -26.27
CA ILE A 353 -5.22 9.76 -25.14
C ILE A 353 -6.73 9.44 -25.17
N ASN A 354 -7.29 9.22 -26.36
CA ASN A 354 -8.72 8.96 -26.53
C ASN A 354 -9.07 7.47 -26.46
N GLU A 355 -8.08 6.58 -26.47
CA GLU A 355 -8.27 5.13 -26.43
C GLU A 355 -7.74 4.50 -25.14
N HIS A 356 -6.82 5.17 -24.44
CA HIS A 356 -6.12 4.58 -23.30
C HIS A 356 -6.26 5.34 -21.98
N VAL A 357 -6.10 4.60 -20.89
CA VAL A 357 -5.95 5.15 -19.53
C VAL A 357 -4.59 5.83 -19.40
N LEU A 358 -4.57 7.02 -18.81
CA LEU A 358 -3.34 7.79 -18.64
C LEU A 358 -2.64 7.43 -17.34
N VAL A 359 -3.38 7.47 -16.23
CA VAL A 359 -2.85 7.32 -14.88
C VAL A 359 -3.82 6.52 -14.02
N THR A 360 -3.28 5.67 -13.16
CA THR A 360 -4.02 5.00 -12.11
C THR A 360 -3.31 5.15 -10.76
N GLY A 361 -4.02 4.82 -9.68
CA GLY A 361 -3.44 4.82 -8.33
C GLY A 361 -4.25 4.00 -7.34
N ASP A 362 -3.60 3.41 -6.33
CA ASP A 362 -4.27 2.73 -5.21
C ASP A 362 -4.75 3.71 -4.12
N LEU A 363 -6.06 3.74 -3.83
CA LEU A 363 -6.61 4.43 -2.65
C LEU A 363 -6.51 3.57 -1.38
N SER A 364 -5.30 3.38 -0.87
CA SER A 364 -5.04 2.65 0.38
C SER A 364 -4.73 3.60 1.54
N GLY A 365 -3.56 3.47 2.17
CA GLY A 365 -3.21 4.17 3.41
C GLY A 365 -3.26 5.70 3.33
N PRO A 366 -2.77 6.34 2.25
CA PRO A 366 -2.89 7.80 2.09
C PRO A 366 -4.33 8.30 1.85
N GLY A 367 -5.29 7.41 1.54
CA GLY A 367 -6.65 7.81 1.17
C GLY A 367 -6.66 8.83 0.02
N ILE A 368 -7.48 9.88 0.14
CA ILE A 368 -7.58 10.92 -0.90
C ILE A 368 -6.28 11.71 -1.15
N MET A 369 -5.28 11.61 -0.27
CA MET A 369 -4.01 12.31 -0.45
C MET A 369 -3.20 11.78 -1.65
N ILE A 370 -3.54 10.61 -2.20
CA ILE A 370 -2.94 10.13 -3.45
C ILE A 370 -3.15 11.12 -4.61
N PHE A 371 -4.27 11.84 -4.64
CA PHE A 371 -4.53 12.85 -5.67
C PHE A 371 -3.60 14.06 -5.55
N LYS A 372 -3.16 14.39 -4.32
CA LYS A 372 -2.14 15.42 -4.10
C LYS A 372 -0.80 14.98 -4.67
N GLU A 373 -0.40 13.74 -4.41
CA GLU A 373 0.83 13.17 -4.97
C GLU A 373 0.79 13.13 -6.51
N HIS A 374 -0.33 12.71 -7.10
CA HIS A 374 -0.51 12.74 -8.56
C HIS A 374 -0.47 14.16 -9.12
N ALA A 375 -1.13 15.13 -8.47
CA ALA A 375 -1.12 16.53 -8.87
C ALA A 375 0.30 17.11 -8.88
N ASP A 376 1.07 16.86 -7.81
CA ASP A 376 2.46 17.28 -7.69
C ASP A 376 3.36 16.66 -8.76
N ASN A 377 3.29 15.33 -8.92
CA ASN A 377 4.14 14.60 -9.85
C ASN A 377 3.83 14.95 -11.31
N ALA A 378 2.57 15.22 -11.64
CA ALA A 378 2.14 15.60 -12.99
C ALA A 378 2.22 17.11 -13.28
N GLN A 379 2.47 17.93 -12.25
CA GLN A 379 2.41 19.40 -12.30
C GLN A 379 1.07 19.89 -12.88
N VAL A 380 -0.02 19.41 -12.30
CA VAL A 380 -1.40 19.77 -12.67
C VAL A 380 -2.16 20.23 -11.46
N ASP A 381 -3.18 21.05 -11.68
CA ASP A 381 -4.20 21.32 -10.67
C ASP A 381 -5.40 20.40 -10.89
N ILE A 382 -6.00 19.92 -9.81
CA ILE A 382 -7.12 18.98 -9.80
C ILE A 382 -8.27 19.57 -8.98
N SER A 383 -9.51 19.35 -9.40
CA SER A 383 -10.70 19.51 -8.56
C SER A 383 -11.21 18.14 -8.16
N LEU A 384 -11.47 17.94 -6.87
CA LEU A 384 -12.17 16.78 -6.35
C LEU A 384 -13.54 17.22 -5.84
N ASP A 385 -14.57 16.53 -6.32
CA ASP A 385 -15.97 16.81 -6.06
C ASP A 385 -16.66 15.50 -5.64
N ASN A 386 -17.60 15.55 -4.67
CA ASN A 386 -18.45 14.42 -4.28
C ASN A 386 -17.68 13.12 -3.95
N LEU A 387 -16.87 13.14 -2.90
CA LEU A 387 -16.10 11.98 -2.45
C LEU A 387 -17.02 10.83 -1.95
N PRO A 388 -17.04 9.66 -2.62
CA PRO A 388 -17.91 8.55 -2.26
C PRO A 388 -17.31 7.77 -1.09
N LEU A 389 -17.87 7.98 0.10
CA LEU A 389 -17.52 7.21 1.29
C LEU A 389 -18.49 6.04 1.45
N ARG A 390 -17.97 4.86 1.83
CA ARG A 390 -18.80 3.67 2.00
C ARG A 390 -19.72 3.74 3.22
N TYR A 391 -19.21 4.33 4.31
CA TYR A 391 -19.91 4.55 5.58
C TYR A 391 -19.63 5.97 6.08
N PRO A 392 -20.18 7.00 5.41
CA PRO A 392 -19.89 8.41 5.72
C PRO A 392 -20.15 8.77 7.18
N GLU A 393 -21.13 8.15 7.82
CA GLU A 393 -21.44 8.33 9.25
C GLU A 393 -20.27 7.94 10.15
N PHE A 394 -19.56 6.85 9.85
CA PHE A 394 -18.45 6.35 10.65
C PHE A 394 -17.13 7.04 10.28
N VAL A 395 -17.00 7.51 9.04
CA VAL A 395 -15.90 8.40 8.64
C VAL A 395 -15.99 9.72 9.41
N LYS A 396 -17.18 10.33 9.45
CA LYS A 396 -17.42 11.56 10.20
C LYS A 396 -17.18 11.37 11.69
N TYR A 397 -17.75 10.32 12.28
CA TYR A 397 -17.56 10.01 13.69
C TYR A 397 -16.07 9.79 14.02
N ALA A 398 -15.33 9.05 13.19
CA ALA A 398 -13.89 8.83 13.39
C ALA A 398 -13.09 10.15 13.33
N THR A 399 -13.47 11.05 12.43
CA THR A 399 -12.81 12.36 12.27
C THR A 399 -13.10 13.28 13.46
N GLU A 400 -14.37 13.44 13.85
CA GLU A 400 -14.80 14.30 14.97
C GLU A 400 -14.23 13.86 16.32
N ASN A 401 -14.01 12.56 16.48
CA ASN A 401 -13.45 11.96 17.71
C ASN A 401 -11.94 11.73 17.64
N PHE A 402 -11.25 12.25 16.61
CA PHE A 402 -9.79 12.13 16.44
C PHE A 402 -9.29 10.67 16.48
N LEU A 403 -10.11 9.74 15.97
CA LEU A 403 -9.75 8.32 15.91
C LEU A 403 -8.80 8.02 14.75
N MET A 404 -8.79 8.88 13.73
CA MET A 404 -7.96 8.76 12.54
C MET A 404 -7.58 10.15 12.02
N ASP A 405 -6.32 10.33 11.63
CA ASP A 405 -5.83 11.57 11.00
C ASP A 405 -6.50 11.82 9.63
N ASN A 406 -6.77 10.73 8.91
CA ASN A 406 -7.44 10.70 7.62
C ASN A 406 -8.37 9.49 7.54
N ALA A 407 -9.67 9.72 7.74
CA ALA A 407 -10.69 8.67 7.74
C ALA A 407 -11.09 8.21 6.32
N THR A 408 -10.52 8.80 5.26
CA THR A 408 -10.67 8.31 3.88
C THR A 408 -9.77 7.12 3.55
N ALA A 409 -8.84 6.77 4.44
CA ALA A 409 -7.88 5.70 4.24
C ALA A 409 -8.53 4.31 4.10
N GLY A 410 -7.87 3.45 3.33
CA GLY A 410 -8.26 2.07 3.08
C GLY A 410 -7.08 1.10 3.14
N THR A 411 -7.38 -0.18 3.01
CA THR A 411 -6.42 -1.28 2.79
C THR A 411 -6.98 -2.14 1.67
N ASN A 412 -6.16 -2.54 0.68
CA ASN A 412 -6.67 -3.18 -0.54
C ASN A 412 -7.84 -2.35 -1.13
N GLY A 413 -7.55 -1.06 -1.34
CA GLY A 413 -8.54 -0.01 -1.49
C GLY A 413 -9.25 0.00 -2.85
N ALA A 414 -9.96 1.10 -3.10
CA ALA A 414 -10.42 1.40 -4.46
C ALA A 414 -9.23 1.73 -5.36
N VAL A 415 -9.44 1.69 -6.68
CA VAL A 415 -8.43 2.15 -7.66
C VAL A 415 -8.92 3.44 -8.28
N ALA A 416 -8.07 4.46 -8.33
CA ALA A 416 -8.25 5.67 -9.10
C ALA A 416 -7.88 5.42 -10.55
N VAL A 417 -8.66 5.98 -11.47
CA VAL A 417 -8.40 6.00 -12.90
C VAL A 417 -8.56 7.44 -13.39
N ILE A 418 -7.51 7.99 -14.02
CA ILE A 418 -7.53 9.30 -14.67
C ILE A 418 -7.40 9.09 -16.18
N ALA A 419 -8.43 9.49 -16.91
CA ALA A 419 -8.48 9.34 -18.35
C ALA A 419 -9.40 10.38 -19.01
N SER A 420 -9.49 10.36 -20.34
CA SER A 420 -10.44 11.19 -21.07
C SER A 420 -11.89 10.79 -20.76
N PRO A 421 -12.86 11.72 -20.87
CA PRO A 421 -14.25 11.44 -20.51
C PRO A 421 -14.86 10.23 -21.22
N ASN A 422 -14.53 10.02 -22.50
CA ASN A 422 -15.03 8.87 -23.26
C ASN A 422 -14.51 7.53 -22.72
N ILE A 423 -13.25 7.48 -22.28
CA ILE A 423 -12.68 6.28 -21.64
C ILE A 423 -13.29 6.05 -20.26
N ILE A 424 -13.49 7.12 -19.49
CA ILE A 424 -14.10 7.04 -18.16
C ILE A 424 -15.53 6.49 -18.23
N VAL A 425 -16.34 6.89 -19.22
CA VAL A 425 -17.68 6.31 -19.44
C VAL A 425 -17.59 4.82 -19.73
N ASN A 426 -16.67 4.40 -20.59
CA ASN A 426 -16.52 2.99 -20.97
C ASN A 426 -16.06 2.13 -19.78
N ILE A 427 -15.04 2.58 -19.04
CA ILE A 427 -14.54 1.91 -17.84
C ILE A 427 -15.63 1.85 -16.76
N SER A 428 -16.37 2.94 -16.54
CA SER A 428 -17.50 2.95 -15.60
C SER A 428 -18.55 1.90 -15.96
N SER A 429 -18.87 1.74 -17.25
CA SER A 429 -19.80 0.72 -17.72
C SER A 429 -19.29 -0.70 -17.50
N ASP A 430 -18.03 -0.98 -17.82
CA ASP A 430 -17.41 -2.29 -17.61
C ASP A 430 -17.33 -2.65 -16.12
N LEU A 431 -16.96 -1.69 -15.26
CA LEU A 431 -16.92 -1.86 -13.81
C LEU A 431 -18.32 -2.16 -13.24
N LYS A 432 -19.34 -1.39 -13.63
CA LYS A 432 -20.74 -1.66 -13.23
C LYS A 432 -21.21 -3.05 -13.67
N SER A 433 -20.86 -3.45 -14.89
CA SER A 433 -21.20 -4.78 -15.42
C SER A 433 -20.52 -5.91 -14.63
N ALA A 434 -19.35 -5.63 -14.05
CA ALA A 434 -18.62 -6.53 -13.16
C ALA A 434 -19.05 -6.45 -11.69
N GLY A 435 -20.06 -5.64 -11.34
CA GLY A 435 -20.62 -5.53 -9.99
C GLY A 435 -19.95 -4.48 -9.09
N TYR A 436 -19.09 -3.63 -9.64
CA TYR A 436 -18.49 -2.51 -8.91
C TYR A 436 -19.41 -1.28 -8.90
N ASP A 437 -19.10 -0.32 -8.04
CA ASP A 437 -19.83 0.94 -7.89
C ASP A 437 -18.92 2.14 -8.22
N PRO A 438 -18.60 2.37 -9.50
CA PRO A 438 -17.64 3.40 -9.88
C PRO A 438 -18.27 4.80 -9.85
N HIS A 439 -17.50 5.76 -9.34
CA HIS A 439 -17.90 7.17 -9.21
C HIS A 439 -16.88 8.09 -9.87
N ILE A 440 -17.36 9.09 -10.59
CA ILE A 440 -16.51 10.19 -11.05
C ILE A 440 -16.44 11.20 -9.92
N ILE A 441 -15.24 11.48 -9.44
CA ILE A 441 -15.00 12.25 -8.21
C ILE A 441 -14.23 13.54 -8.46
N GLY A 442 -13.99 13.90 -9.71
CA GLY A 442 -13.19 15.07 -10.00
C GLY A 442 -12.72 15.19 -11.44
N THR A 443 -11.97 16.26 -11.68
CA THR A 443 -11.41 16.61 -12.98
C THR A 443 -10.03 17.25 -12.85
N VAL A 444 -9.20 17.04 -13.87
CA VAL A 444 -7.94 17.78 -14.03
C VAL A 444 -8.26 19.14 -14.62
N LEU A 445 -7.81 20.22 -13.96
CA LEU A 445 -8.07 21.61 -14.35
C LEU A 445 -7.07 22.11 -15.39
N GLY A 446 -5.85 21.56 -15.40
CA GLY A 446 -4.80 21.91 -16.35
C GLY A 446 -3.43 21.83 -15.70
N LYS A 447 -2.39 22.26 -16.42
CA LYS A 447 -1.04 22.40 -15.85
C LYS A 447 -1.04 23.46 -14.73
N GLY A 448 -0.32 23.18 -13.65
CA GLY A 448 -0.37 23.96 -12.43
C GLY A 448 0.73 23.59 -11.42
N ASN A 449 0.53 23.95 -10.17
CA ASN A 449 1.52 23.79 -9.11
C ASN A 449 1.29 22.54 -8.25
N GLY A 450 0.43 21.63 -8.69
CA GLY A 450 0.04 20.46 -7.89
C GLY A 450 -1.09 20.75 -6.90
N THR A 451 -1.94 21.74 -7.19
CA THR A 451 -3.03 22.16 -6.31
C THR A 451 -4.18 21.15 -6.38
N VAL A 452 -4.72 20.75 -5.24
CA VAL A 452 -5.96 19.97 -5.17
C VAL A 452 -7.05 20.84 -4.55
N ASN A 453 -8.01 21.25 -5.37
CA ASN A 453 -9.20 21.98 -4.95
C ASN A 453 -10.24 20.99 -4.45
N ILE A 454 -10.81 21.24 -3.28
CA ILE A 454 -11.78 20.36 -2.64
C ILE A 454 -12.81 21.14 -1.82
N SER A 455 -14.03 20.60 -1.68
CA SER A 455 -15.06 21.22 -0.84
C SER A 455 -14.69 21.21 0.65
N LYS A 456 -15.32 22.10 1.41
CA LYS A 456 -15.14 22.21 2.87
C LYS A 456 -15.56 20.95 3.63
N ASP A 457 -16.36 20.08 3.02
CA ASP A 457 -16.81 18.81 3.60
C ASP A 457 -15.64 17.86 3.87
N VAL A 458 -14.45 18.10 3.30
CA VAL A 458 -13.23 17.35 3.64
C VAL A 458 -12.89 17.42 5.14
N ASN A 459 -13.34 18.47 5.85
CA ASN A 459 -13.16 18.58 7.30
C ASN A 459 -13.98 17.54 8.09
N ASP A 460 -14.99 16.92 7.48
CA ASP A 460 -15.71 15.78 8.06
C ASP A 460 -14.95 14.45 7.82
N MET A 461 -13.79 14.47 7.15
CA MET A 461 -13.06 13.27 6.71
C MET A 461 -11.58 13.26 7.12
N ILE A 462 -10.98 14.42 7.35
CA ILE A 462 -9.57 14.59 7.72
C ILE A 462 -9.51 15.54 8.92
N THR A 463 -8.82 15.11 9.98
CA THR A 463 -8.60 15.93 11.19
C THR A 463 -7.17 16.49 11.28
N SER A 464 -6.24 15.92 10.50
CA SER A 464 -4.84 16.37 10.51
C SER A 464 -4.64 17.71 9.78
N ASP A 465 -4.27 18.75 10.53
CA ASP A 465 -3.90 20.05 9.98
C ASP A 465 -2.78 19.96 8.93
N ILE A 466 -1.81 19.05 9.10
CA ILE A 466 -0.70 18.87 8.17
C ILE A 466 -1.22 18.39 6.81
N LEU A 467 -2.24 17.52 6.80
CA LEU A 467 -2.86 17.03 5.57
C LEU A 467 -3.79 18.09 4.96
N LEU A 468 -4.64 18.73 5.78
CA LEU A 468 -5.56 19.77 5.31
C LEU A 468 -4.82 20.97 4.68
N ASN A 469 -3.68 21.37 5.25
CA ASN A 469 -2.86 22.47 4.70
C ASN A 469 -2.22 22.17 3.33
N GLN A 470 -2.25 20.91 2.87
CA GLN A 470 -1.80 20.55 1.52
C GLN A 470 -2.91 20.69 0.47
N LEU A 471 -4.16 20.91 0.90
CA LEU A 471 -5.34 21.02 0.04
C LEU A 471 -5.77 22.49 -0.05
N ASN A 472 -6.32 22.87 -1.21
CA ASN A 472 -6.98 24.16 -1.37
C ASN A 472 -8.48 23.99 -1.11
N ILE A 473 -8.90 24.26 0.12
CA ILE A 473 -10.26 24.01 0.58
C ILE A 473 -11.13 25.23 0.25
N GLY A 474 -12.20 25.01 -0.51
CA GLY A 474 -13.15 26.06 -0.87
C GLY A 474 -13.78 26.73 0.36
N VAL A 475 -13.98 28.05 0.28
CA VAL A 475 -14.76 28.82 1.26
C VAL A 475 -16.23 28.74 0.82
N GLU A 476 -17.13 28.40 1.76
CA GLU A 476 -18.59 28.34 1.54
C GLU A 476 -19.16 29.56 0.83
#